data_AF-A0A7W7RYE5-F1
#
_entry.id   AF-A0A7W7RYE5-F1
#
_cell.length_a   1.000
_cell.length_b   1.000
_cell.length_c   1.000
_cell.angle_alpha   90.00
_cell.angle_beta   90.00
_cell.angle_gamma   90.00
#
_symmetry.space_group_name_H-M   'P 1'
#
loop_
_entity.id
_entity.type
_entity.pdbx_description
1 polymer ?
#
loop_
_entity_poly.entity_id
_entity_poly.type
_entity_poly.pdbx_seq_one_letter_code
_entity_poly.pdbx_strand_id
1 'polypeptide(L)'
;MTSGADRRRKADARRQNDGTLPDRRGPRAAARSLDASDALRFEALGRVMAALAAEAELMESCRDLTWWQGTGHGWNVEWREGPGAAEVATALAGHIRDPGVPGSPVTPAGPATSATATFDVLGILFVLRAVDPVGRERIRSRPDFWRLAEAFDTTRRVPSRQPWEELLGG
;
A
#
# COMPACT_ATOMS: atom_id res chain seq x y z
N MET A 1 -50.52 4.76 -68.32
CA MET A 1 -50.87 3.88 -67.18
C MET A 1 -49.58 3.20 -66.69
N THR A 2 -49.29 3.37 -65.39
CA THR A 2 -48.45 2.50 -64.50
C THR A 2 -47.03 2.16 -64.95
N SER A 3 -45.95 2.77 -64.41
CA SER A 3 -45.44 2.73 -63.02
C SER A 3 -45.23 1.31 -62.49
N GLY A 4 -43.98 0.92 -62.27
CA GLY A 4 -43.62 -0.19 -61.40
C GLY A 4 -42.52 -1.09 -61.93
N ALA A 5 -41.28 -0.86 -61.47
CA ALA A 5 -40.32 -1.93 -61.10
C ALA A 5 -38.95 -1.39 -60.64
N ASP A 6 -38.86 -0.14 -60.16
CA ASP A 6 -37.67 0.35 -59.45
C ASP A 6 -37.68 -0.09 -57.98
N ARG A 7 -37.78 -1.40 -57.75
CA ARG A 7 -37.85 -2.02 -56.40
C ARG A 7 -37.07 -3.33 -56.31
N ARG A 8 -35.88 -3.40 -56.94
CA ARG A 8 -34.97 -4.55 -56.77
C ARG A 8 -33.51 -4.17 -56.46
N ARG A 9 -33.22 -2.92 -56.09
CA ARG A 9 -31.91 -2.48 -55.57
C ARG A 9 -31.99 -1.76 -54.22
N LYS A 10 -32.90 -2.18 -53.33
CA LYS A 10 -33.03 -1.57 -51.99
C LYS A 10 -33.29 -2.58 -50.86
N ALA A 11 -32.97 -3.86 -51.08
CA ALA A 11 -33.12 -4.92 -50.09
C ALA A 11 -31.77 -5.45 -49.57
N ASP A 12 -30.67 -5.32 -50.31
CA ASP A 12 -29.37 -5.87 -49.92
C ASP A 12 -28.49 -4.91 -49.09
N ALA A 13 -28.99 -3.70 -48.78
CA ALA A 13 -28.29 -2.71 -47.97
C ALA A 13 -28.76 -2.64 -46.50
N ARG A 14 -29.63 -3.56 -46.05
CA ARG A 14 -30.18 -3.58 -44.67
C ARG A 14 -29.67 -4.73 -43.80
N ARG A 15 -28.65 -5.47 -44.23
CA ARG A 15 -28.08 -6.60 -43.48
C ARG A 15 -26.59 -6.44 -43.15
N GLN A 16 -26.15 -5.19 -43.00
CA GLN A 16 -24.83 -4.82 -42.50
C GLN A 16 -24.97 -3.65 -41.51
N ASN A 17 -25.77 -3.83 -40.46
CA ASN A 17 -25.68 -2.99 -39.27
C ASN A 17 -26.41 -3.67 -38.11
N ASP A 18 -25.92 -4.83 -37.66
CA ASP A 18 -26.25 -5.29 -36.31
C ASP A 18 -25.21 -6.33 -35.87
N GLY A 19 -24.24 -5.87 -35.10
CA GLY A 19 -23.09 -6.67 -34.71
C GLY A 19 -22.13 -5.93 -33.78
N THR A 20 -22.53 -4.81 -33.19
CA THR A 20 -21.94 -4.42 -31.90
C THR A 20 -22.51 -5.42 -30.90
N LEU A 21 -21.79 -6.51 -30.67
CA LEU A 21 -22.01 -7.39 -29.53
C LEU A 21 -22.18 -6.50 -28.29
N PRO A 22 -23.35 -6.45 -27.64
CA PRO A 22 -23.41 -5.88 -26.31
C PRO A 22 -22.50 -6.74 -25.44
N ASP A 23 -21.60 -6.09 -24.71
CA ASP A 23 -20.73 -6.71 -23.72
C ASP A 23 -21.56 -7.69 -22.88
N ARG A 24 -21.33 -8.99 -23.11
CA ARG A 24 -22.13 -10.08 -22.55
C ARG A 24 -21.71 -10.42 -21.11
N ARG A 25 -20.88 -9.57 -20.48
CA ARG A 25 -20.66 -9.60 -19.05
C ARG A 25 -21.91 -9.08 -18.35
N GLY A 26 -22.86 -9.99 -18.11
CA GLY A 26 -24.02 -9.69 -17.30
C GLY A 26 -23.62 -9.13 -15.93
N PRO A 27 -24.53 -8.43 -15.23
CA PRO A 27 -24.24 -7.70 -13.97
C PRO A 27 -23.54 -8.54 -12.90
N ARG A 28 -23.75 -9.87 -12.90
CA ARG A 28 -23.09 -10.83 -11.98
C ARG A 28 -21.60 -11.05 -12.27
N ALA A 29 -21.17 -10.98 -13.53
CA ALA A 29 -19.76 -11.09 -13.90
C ALA A 29 -19.01 -9.79 -13.57
N ALA A 30 -19.66 -8.64 -13.77
CA ALA A 30 -19.15 -7.33 -13.34
C ALA A 30 -19.02 -7.25 -11.80
N ALA A 31 -20.04 -7.69 -11.06
CA ALA A 31 -19.99 -7.75 -9.59
C ALA A 31 -18.83 -8.63 -9.10
N ARG A 32 -18.65 -9.84 -9.65
CA ARG A 32 -17.51 -10.70 -9.30
C ARG A 32 -16.14 -10.10 -9.63
N SER A 33 -16.05 -9.32 -10.71
CA SER A 33 -14.82 -8.62 -11.09
C SER A 33 -14.50 -7.49 -10.10
N LEU A 34 -15.52 -6.78 -9.62
CA LEU A 34 -15.40 -5.77 -8.57
C LEU A 34 -15.00 -6.42 -7.24
N ASP A 35 -15.66 -7.51 -6.84
CA ASP A 35 -15.33 -8.27 -5.63
C ASP A 35 -13.89 -8.80 -5.67
N ALA A 36 -13.44 -9.30 -6.83
CA ALA A 36 -12.06 -9.75 -7.02
C ALA A 36 -11.05 -8.59 -6.98
N SER A 37 -11.43 -7.41 -7.47
CA SER A 37 -10.60 -6.20 -7.40
C SER A 37 -10.49 -5.68 -5.97
N ASP A 38 -11.59 -5.73 -5.20
CA ASP A 38 -11.60 -5.36 -3.79
C ASP A 38 -10.84 -6.37 -2.94
N ALA A 39 -10.96 -7.68 -3.21
CA ALA A 39 -10.16 -8.70 -2.55
C ALA A 39 -8.66 -8.47 -2.76
N LEU A 40 -8.24 -8.23 -4.02
CA LEU A 40 -6.85 -7.92 -4.36
C LEU A 40 -6.37 -6.65 -3.65
N ARG A 41 -7.23 -5.65 -3.53
CA ARG A 41 -6.94 -4.39 -2.85
C ARG A 41 -6.69 -4.57 -1.36
N PHE A 42 -7.52 -5.35 -0.67
CA PHE A 42 -7.31 -5.65 0.75
C PHE A 42 -6.14 -6.61 0.96
N GLU A 43 -5.89 -7.52 0.03
CA GLU A 43 -4.69 -8.36 0.06
C GLU A 43 -3.42 -7.52 -0.03
N ALA A 44 -3.34 -6.60 -1.00
CA ALA A 44 -2.20 -5.70 -1.16
C ALA A 44 -1.96 -4.88 0.11
N LEU A 45 -3.03 -4.33 0.70
CA LEU A 45 -2.95 -3.61 1.96
C LEU A 45 -2.46 -4.51 3.11
N GLY A 46 -3.01 -5.72 3.24
CA GLY A 46 -2.60 -6.67 4.27
C GLY A 46 -1.11 -7.01 4.18
N ARG A 47 -0.58 -7.19 2.97
CA ARG A 47 0.86 -7.40 2.72
C ARG A 47 1.70 -6.19 3.13
N VAL A 48 1.25 -4.97 2.81
CA VAL A 48 1.94 -3.73 3.24
C VAL A 48 1.94 -3.60 4.76
N MET A 49 0.80 -3.78 5.41
CA MET A 49 0.71 -3.68 6.88
C MET A 49 1.54 -4.75 7.59
N ALA A 50 1.56 -5.98 7.07
CA ALA A 50 2.41 -7.04 7.59
C ALA A 50 3.90 -6.71 7.45
N ALA A 51 4.31 -6.14 6.31
CA ALA A 51 5.69 -5.71 6.10
C ALA A 51 6.09 -4.53 6.99
N LEU A 52 5.18 -3.56 7.20
CA LEU A 52 5.40 -2.47 8.18
C LEU A 52 5.54 -3.02 9.61
N ALA A 53 4.74 -4.02 9.98
CA ALA A 53 4.83 -4.67 11.29
C ALA A 53 6.14 -5.47 11.47
N ALA A 54 6.67 -6.06 10.39
CA ALA A 54 7.97 -6.74 10.42
C ALA A 54 9.13 -5.75 10.62
N GLU A 55 8.98 -4.51 10.17
CA GLU A 55 9.93 -3.40 10.35
C GLU A 55 9.69 -2.65 11.66
N ALA A 56 9.48 -3.39 12.77
CA ALA A 56 9.12 -2.83 14.07
C ALA A 56 10.11 -1.76 14.55
N GLU A 57 11.42 -2.01 14.44
CA GLU A 57 12.47 -1.05 14.84
C GLU A 57 12.43 0.26 14.01
N LEU A 58 12.06 0.16 12.72
CA LEU A 58 11.94 1.32 11.85
C LEU A 58 10.70 2.15 12.21
N MET A 59 9.60 1.45 12.52
CA MET A 59 8.30 2.04 12.76
C MET A 59 8.06 2.46 14.21
N GLU A 60 8.89 2.04 15.17
CA GLU A 60 8.73 2.36 16.60
C GLU A 60 8.79 3.87 16.89
N SER A 61 9.49 4.62 16.06
CA SER A 61 9.59 6.08 16.13
C SER A 61 8.41 6.81 15.47
N CYS A 62 7.54 6.11 14.76
CA CYS A 62 6.36 6.68 14.13
C CYS A 62 5.28 6.96 15.17
N ARG A 63 4.65 8.12 15.06
CA ARG A 63 3.41 8.44 15.75
C ARG A 63 2.26 8.49 14.77
N ASP A 64 1.06 8.22 15.28
CA ASP A 64 -0.19 8.44 14.54
C ASP A 64 -0.23 7.75 13.16
N LEU A 65 0.27 6.49 13.08
CA LEU A 65 0.18 5.71 11.85
C LEU A 65 -1.29 5.48 11.49
N THR A 66 -1.70 6.01 10.34
CA THR A 66 -3.05 5.90 9.81
C THR A 66 -3.02 5.51 8.35
N TRP A 67 -4.10 4.89 7.90
CA TRP A 67 -4.27 4.49 6.51
C TRP A 67 -5.71 4.66 6.09
N TRP A 68 -5.92 5.08 4.85
CA TRP A 68 -7.25 5.30 4.30
C TRP A 68 -7.27 5.09 2.80
N GLN A 69 -8.46 4.81 2.29
CA GLN A 69 -8.68 4.65 0.87
C GLN A 69 -8.43 5.97 0.13
N GLY A 70 -7.55 5.94 -0.87
CA GLY A 70 -7.29 7.05 -1.77
C GLY A 70 -8.28 7.13 -2.93
N THR A 71 -8.05 8.09 -3.82
CA THR A 71 -8.74 8.17 -5.11
C THR A 71 -8.28 7.01 -6.00
N GLY A 72 -9.19 6.41 -6.78
CA GLY A 72 -8.83 5.39 -7.77
C GLY A 72 -8.32 4.05 -7.21
N HIS A 73 -9.06 3.45 -6.25
CA HIS A 73 -8.77 2.14 -5.64
C HIS A 73 -7.42 2.00 -4.91
N GLY A 74 -6.61 3.05 -4.80
CA GLY A 74 -5.36 3.05 -4.05
C GLY A 74 -5.52 3.25 -2.54
N TRP A 75 -4.40 3.21 -1.83
CA TRP A 75 -4.30 3.44 -0.39
C TRP A 75 -3.36 4.61 -0.09
N ASN A 76 -3.69 5.39 0.93
CA ASN A 76 -2.76 6.31 1.55
C ASN A 76 -2.35 5.72 2.89
N VAL A 77 -1.07 5.84 3.22
CA VAL A 77 -0.51 5.49 4.53
C VAL A 77 0.27 6.70 5.00
N GLU A 78 -0.08 7.20 6.18
CA GLU A 78 0.53 8.38 6.77
C GLU A 78 0.97 8.12 8.19
N TRP A 79 2.09 8.71 8.57
CA TRP A 79 2.56 8.74 9.95
C TRP A 79 3.22 10.08 10.24
N ARG A 80 3.33 10.41 11.52
CA ARG A 80 4.03 11.59 12.02
C ARG A 80 5.35 11.19 12.66
N GLU A 81 6.35 12.04 12.53
CA GLU A 81 7.73 11.79 12.99
C GLU A 81 8.31 10.49 12.37
N GLY A 82 9.45 10.01 12.84
CA GLY A 82 9.99 8.74 12.38
C GLY A 82 10.72 8.79 11.01
N PRO A 83 10.79 7.65 10.31
CA PRO A 83 11.55 7.50 9.07
C PRO A 83 10.91 8.27 7.91
N GLY A 84 11.74 8.59 6.93
CA GLY A 84 11.27 9.21 5.70
C GLY A 84 10.48 8.23 4.82
N ALA A 85 9.55 8.74 4.03
CA ALA A 85 8.72 7.94 3.13
C ALA A 85 9.53 7.10 2.13
N ALA A 86 10.63 7.64 1.59
CA ALA A 86 11.56 6.89 0.74
C ALA A 86 12.27 5.73 1.46
N GLU A 87 12.60 5.89 2.74
CA GLU A 87 13.23 4.84 3.56
C GLU A 87 12.25 3.69 3.77
N VAL A 88 11.01 4.03 4.15
CA VAL A 88 9.92 3.04 4.32
C VAL A 88 9.62 2.33 3.00
N ALA A 89 9.51 3.05 1.89
CA ALA A 89 9.27 2.44 0.57
C ALA A 89 10.37 1.42 0.19
N THR A 90 11.62 1.75 0.50
CA THR A 90 12.76 0.85 0.26
C THR A 90 12.69 -0.40 1.14
N ALA A 91 12.38 -0.23 2.43
CA ALA A 91 12.23 -1.33 3.39
C ALA A 91 11.09 -2.29 2.97
N LEU A 92 9.95 -1.73 2.54
CA LEU A 92 8.81 -2.49 2.05
C LEU A 92 9.12 -3.30 0.78
N ALA A 93 9.88 -2.74 -0.17
CA ALA A 93 10.33 -3.48 -1.34
C ALA A 93 11.27 -4.66 -0.99
N GLY A 94 11.92 -4.60 0.17
CA GLY A 94 12.72 -5.69 0.73
C GLY A 94 11.89 -6.81 1.36
N HIS A 95 10.82 -6.43 2.08
CA HIS A 95 10.03 -7.35 2.93
C HIS A 95 8.82 -7.96 2.23
N ILE A 96 8.17 -7.22 1.33
CA ILE A 96 7.03 -7.74 0.59
C ILE A 96 7.57 -8.68 -0.49
N ARG A 97 7.39 -9.98 -0.28
CA ARG A 97 7.77 -11.05 -1.20
C ARG A 97 6.53 -11.86 -1.59
N ASP A 98 6.53 -12.35 -2.81
CA ASP A 98 5.58 -13.38 -3.24
C ASP A 98 6.34 -14.69 -3.44
N PRO A 99 6.11 -15.73 -2.61
CA PRO A 99 6.80 -17.00 -2.76
C PRO A 99 6.42 -17.76 -4.05
N GLY A 100 5.32 -17.37 -4.72
CA GLY A 100 4.83 -17.99 -5.95
C GLY A 100 5.21 -17.26 -7.24
N VAL A 101 5.77 -16.05 -7.17
CA VAL A 101 6.12 -15.24 -8.35
C VAL A 101 7.57 -14.76 -8.26
N PRO A 102 8.42 -15.06 -9.26
CA PRO A 102 9.79 -14.54 -9.27
C PRO A 102 9.77 -13.02 -9.46
N GLY A 103 10.31 -12.29 -8.48
CA GLY A 103 10.44 -10.84 -8.51
C GLY A 103 9.89 -10.16 -7.26
N SER A 104 10.08 -8.84 -7.17
CA SER A 104 9.42 -8.03 -6.15
C SER A 104 8.00 -7.71 -6.62
N PRO A 105 6.95 -8.02 -5.85
CA PRO A 105 5.59 -7.57 -6.14
C PRO A 105 5.41 -6.06 -5.96
N VAL A 106 6.45 -5.36 -5.48
CA VAL A 106 6.50 -3.92 -5.25
C VAL A 106 7.18 -3.24 -6.44
N THR A 107 6.49 -2.30 -7.09
CA THR A 107 7.03 -1.51 -8.21
C THR A 107 7.01 -0.02 -7.87
N PRO A 108 8.11 0.74 -8.03
CA PRO A 108 8.08 2.20 -7.85
C PRO A 108 7.11 2.85 -8.85
N ALA A 109 6.24 3.73 -8.36
CA ALA A 109 5.20 4.39 -9.17
C ALA A 109 5.45 5.90 -9.35
N GLY A 110 6.54 6.43 -8.78
CA GLY A 110 6.86 7.85 -8.84
C GLY A 110 8.12 8.20 -8.05
N PRO A 111 8.49 9.49 -8.02
CA PRO A 111 9.64 9.95 -7.25
C PRO A 111 9.40 9.74 -5.75
N ALA A 112 10.43 9.28 -5.05
CA ALA A 112 10.43 9.12 -3.60
C ALA A 112 11.26 10.24 -2.94
N THR A 113 10.71 10.84 -1.90
CA THR A 113 11.32 11.88 -1.08
C THR A 113 11.22 11.48 0.39
N SER A 114 11.83 12.26 1.29
CA SER A 114 11.66 12.04 2.73
C SER A 114 10.21 12.20 3.19
N ALA A 115 9.41 13.03 2.54
CA ALA A 115 8.03 13.30 2.96
C ALA A 115 6.99 12.43 2.22
N THR A 116 7.26 12.02 0.99
CA THR A 116 6.30 11.26 0.17
C THR A 116 6.98 10.20 -0.69
N ALA A 117 6.31 9.08 -0.90
CA ALA A 117 6.74 8.05 -1.85
C ALA A 117 5.51 7.33 -2.43
N THR A 118 5.62 6.85 -3.66
CA THR A 118 4.56 6.08 -4.31
C THR A 118 5.08 4.77 -4.89
N PHE A 119 4.33 3.69 -4.69
CA PHE A 119 4.64 2.37 -5.23
C PHE A 119 3.35 1.57 -5.44
N ASP A 120 3.42 0.60 -6.34
CA ASP A 120 2.36 -0.36 -6.58
C ASP A 120 2.67 -1.68 -5.90
N VAL A 121 1.68 -2.30 -5.27
CA VAL A 121 1.73 -3.68 -4.76
C VAL A 121 0.59 -4.44 -5.40
N LEU A 122 0.91 -5.50 -6.14
CA LEU A 122 -0.08 -6.28 -6.89
C LEU A 122 -0.94 -5.40 -7.85
N GLY A 123 -0.37 -4.32 -8.38
CA GLY A 123 -1.07 -3.37 -9.25
C GLY A 123 -1.97 -2.35 -8.52
N ILE A 124 -1.92 -2.30 -7.18
CA ILE A 124 -2.64 -1.33 -6.35
C ILE A 124 -1.69 -0.26 -5.87
N LEU A 125 -2.03 1.00 -6.14
CA LEU A 125 -1.21 2.16 -5.78
C LEU A 125 -1.24 2.44 -4.27
N PHE A 126 -0.06 2.62 -3.70
CA PHE A 126 0.16 3.13 -2.34
C PHE A 126 0.85 4.48 -2.39
N VAL A 127 0.33 5.40 -1.59
CA VAL A 127 0.93 6.72 -1.35
C VAL A 127 1.35 6.79 0.11
N LEU A 128 2.66 6.89 0.34
CA LEU A 128 3.21 7.10 1.67
C LEU A 128 3.37 8.60 1.95
N ARG A 129 3.05 9.00 3.18
CA ARG A 129 3.22 10.36 3.69
C ARG A 129 3.88 10.32 5.05
N ALA A 130 5.08 10.88 5.15
CA ALA A 130 5.74 11.13 6.42
C ALA A 130 5.58 12.62 6.76
N VAL A 131 4.85 12.91 7.83
CA VAL A 131 4.68 14.26 8.35
C VAL A 131 5.80 14.54 9.34
N ASP A 132 6.55 15.62 9.13
CA ASP A 132 7.73 15.98 9.94
C ASP A 132 8.78 14.85 10.05
N PRO A 133 9.25 14.26 8.92
CA PRO A 133 10.18 13.14 8.95
C PRO A 133 11.52 13.56 9.56
N VAL A 134 11.98 12.82 10.56
CA VAL A 134 13.28 13.07 11.21
C VAL A 134 14.39 12.31 10.49
N GLY A 135 14.04 11.19 9.83
CA GLY A 135 14.95 10.33 9.08
C GLY A 135 15.64 9.31 9.98
N ARG A 136 15.84 8.10 9.45
CA ARG A 136 16.32 6.93 10.20
C ARG A 136 17.68 7.17 10.87
N GLU A 137 18.60 7.83 10.19
CA GLU A 137 19.94 8.11 10.72
C GLU A 137 19.92 9.05 11.92
N ARG A 138 19.03 10.04 11.93
CA ARG A 138 18.87 10.92 13.10
C ARG A 138 18.21 10.19 14.27
N ILE A 139 17.26 9.31 14.02
CA ILE A 139 16.63 8.49 15.06
C ILE A 139 17.65 7.57 15.72
N ARG A 140 18.49 6.90 14.92
CA ARG A 140 19.60 6.07 15.41
C ARG A 140 20.65 6.86 16.19
N SER A 141 20.84 8.13 15.86
CA SER A 141 21.79 9.00 16.57
C SER A 141 21.27 9.52 17.92
N ARG A 142 19.98 9.34 18.26
CA ARG A 142 19.43 9.74 19.59
C ARG A 142 19.65 8.60 20.59
N PRO A 143 20.54 8.76 21.60
CA PRO A 143 20.89 7.69 22.55
C PRO A 143 19.73 7.27 23.47
N ASP A 144 18.70 8.10 23.60
CA ASP A 144 17.71 8.00 24.68
C ASP A 144 16.47 7.16 24.34
N PHE A 145 16.18 6.92 23.05
CA PHE A 145 14.97 6.18 22.66
C PHE A 145 15.11 4.66 22.95
N TRP A 146 16.30 4.12 22.73
CA TRP A 146 16.61 2.71 22.99
C TRP A 146 16.77 2.38 24.47
N ARG A 147 17.30 3.32 25.27
CA ARG A 147 17.49 3.12 26.71
C ARG A 147 16.16 3.00 27.47
N LEU A 148 15.11 3.68 27.01
CA LEU A 148 13.80 3.59 27.65
C LEU A 148 13.10 2.26 27.34
N ALA A 149 13.12 1.79 26.09
CA ALA A 149 12.56 0.48 25.75
C ALA A 149 13.27 -0.67 26.49
N GLU A 150 14.61 -0.63 26.60
CA GLU A 150 15.36 -1.58 27.44
C GLU A 150 15.05 -1.44 28.93
N ALA A 151 14.83 -0.22 29.44
CA ALA A 151 14.43 -0.01 30.84
C ALA A 151 13.01 -0.52 31.15
N PHE A 152 12.14 -0.63 30.14
CA PHE A 152 10.78 -1.19 30.27
C PHE A 152 10.70 -2.69 29.96
N ASP A 153 11.75 -3.32 29.44
CA ASP A 153 11.82 -4.77 29.27
C ASP A 153 12.04 -5.47 30.62
N THR A 154 10.95 -5.62 31.37
CA THR A 154 10.91 -6.34 32.66
C THR A 154 11.06 -7.86 32.52
N THR A 155 11.12 -8.39 31.29
CA THR A 155 11.24 -9.83 31.04
C THR A 155 12.68 -10.32 31.13
N ARG A 156 13.67 -9.43 30.96
CA ARG A 156 15.08 -9.68 31.30
C ARG A 156 15.28 -9.48 32.80
N ARG A 157 14.95 -10.50 33.61
CA ARG A 157 15.45 -10.58 34.99
C ARG A 157 16.96 -10.78 35.00
N VAL A 158 17.71 -9.68 34.94
CA VAL A 158 19.11 -9.63 35.34
C VAL A 158 19.15 -9.03 36.74
N PRO A 159 19.80 -9.67 37.74
CA PRO A 159 19.93 -9.09 39.07
C PRO A 159 21.02 -8.03 39.03
N SER A 160 20.67 -6.85 38.54
CA SER A 160 21.51 -5.66 38.66
C SER A 160 20.69 -4.56 39.32
N ARG A 161 21.30 -3.98 40.36
CA ARG A 161 20.79 -2.87 41.16
C ARG A 161 20.19 -1.80 40.25
N GLN A 162 18.99 -1.35 40.57
CA GLN A 162 18.24 -0.53 39.63
C GLN A 162 18.79 0.91 39.63
N PRO A 163 18.95 1.56 38.46
CA PRO A 163 19.55 2.89 38.37
C PRO A 163 18.85 3.98 39.18
N TRP A 164 17.58 3.78 39.55
CA TRP A 164 16.82 4.71 40.40
C TRP A 164 17.16 4.60 41.90
N GLU A 165 17.75 3.49 42.36
CA GLU A 165 18.24 3.33 43.75
C GLU A 165 19.48 4.21 44.02
N GLU A 166 20.28 4.50 42.99
CA GLU A 166 21.42 5.42 43.09
C GLU A 166 20.98 6.90 43.15
N LEU A 167 19.83 7.24 42.57
CA LEU A 167 19.28 8.61 42.57
C LEU A 167 18.54 8.96 43.87
N LEU A 168 18.05 7.97 44.61
CA LEU A 168 17.34 8.15 45.88
C LEU A 168 18.21 7.85 47.12
N GLY A 169 19.46 7.46 46.91
CA GLY A 169 20.47 7.38 47.97
C GLY A 169 20.30 6.20 48.92
N GLY A 170 20.05 4.98 48.42
CA GLY A 170 20.17 3.76 49.24
C GLY A 170 19.30 2.59 48.81
#